data_AF-A0A3N9P2Z0-F1
#
_entry.id   AF-A0A3N9P2Z0-F1
#
_cell.length_a   1.000
_cell.length_b   1.000
_cell.length_c   1.000
_cell.angle_alpha   90.00
_cell.angle_beta   90.00
_cell.angle_gamma   90.00
#
_symmetry.space_group_name_H-M   'P 1'
#
loop_
_entity.id
_entity.type
_entity.pdbx_description
1 polymer ?
#
loop_
_entity_poly.entity_id
_entity_poly.type
_entity_poly.pdbx_seq_one_letter_code
_entity_poly.pdbx_strand_id
1 'polypeptide(L)'
;MNKKWLIGSLALSLGLVSAGSGAMAASTGSSGMKTVAAAAAVKTAIGNPTAINNLTASSIIPLVVYAREVFFYTNRGGNLVNLETFQYNGQEYRYLSADIGTKQQLLHYVKKAYTHNAAAFYAQTQFYEQNGRMAQINADLGNLLLFEKATARMVSKNATAAVFELTVPYPNNTQEAERVTVKLKKVNGYWRIDMSPDTLF
;
A
#
# COMPACT_ATOMS: atom_id res chain seq x y z
N MET A 1 21.70 -53.22 -11.66
CA MET A 1 21.18 -53.80 -12.92
C MET A 1 19.71 -53.40 -13.02
N ASN A 2 19.34 -52.34 -13.74
CA ASN A 2 19.42 -52.11 -15.20
C ASN A 2 18.29 -52.82 -15.96
N LYS A 3 17.28 -52.06 -16.40
CA LYS A 3 17.16 -51.63 -17.80
C LYS A 3 16.10 -50.53 -17.97
N LYS A 4 16.43 -49.52 -18.79
CA LYS A 4 15.47 -48.58 -19.39
C LYS A 4 15.04 -49.15 -20.75
N TRP A 5 13.87 -48.76 -21.25
CA TRP A 5 13.53 -48.89 -22.66
C TRP A 5 13.00 -47.56 -23.22
N LEU A 6 13.06 -47.43 -24.55
CA LEU A 6 13.08 -46.18 -25.33
C LEU A 6 11.99 -46.19 -26.42
N ILE A 7 11.98 -45.16 -27.30
CA ILE A 7 11.20 -45.01 -28.56
C ILE A 7 9.77 -44.49 -28.30
N GLY A 8 9.17 -43.54 -29.06
CA GLY A 8 9.53 -42.70 -30.23
C GLY A 8 8.40 -41.65 -30.42
N SER A 9 8.26 -40.80 -31.46
CA SER A 9 9.04 -40.42 -32.66
C SER A 9 8.55 -39.00 -33.09
N LEU A 10 9.40 -38.02 -33.39
CA LEU A 10 9.96 -37.66 -34.71
C LEU A 10 8.95 -37.28 -35.83
N ALA A 11 8.85 -35.98 -36.11
CA ALA A 11 8.42 -35.29 -37.36
C ALA A 11 8.83 -33.80 -37.17
N LEU A 12 9.67 -33.10 -37.95
CA LEU A 12 9.81 -32.92 -39.42
C LEU A 12 8.46 -32.55 -40.09
N SER A 13 8.34 -31.48 -40.89
CA SER A 13 9.37 -30.57 -41.45
C SER A 13 8.73 -29.40 -42.24
N LEU A 14 9.52 -28.34 -42.53
CA LEU A 14 9.30 -27.32 -43.59
C LEU A 14 8.06 -26.39 -43.43
N GLY A 15 8.10 -25.08 -43.69
CA GLY A 15 9.15 -24.22 -44.23
C GLY A 15 8.71 -23.56 -45.55
N LEU A 16 8.40 -22.26 -45.54
CA LEU A 16 8.23 -21.43 -46.74
C LEU A 16 8.35 -19.93 -46.39
N VAL A 17 9.16 -19.21 -47.16
CA VAL A 17 9.33 -17.75 -47.11
C VAL A 17 8.81 -17.18 -48.42
N SER A 18 8.03 -16.09 -48.36
CA SER A 18 7.80 -15.22 -49.50
C SER A 18 7.73 -13.76 -49.05
N ALA A 19 8.54 -12.91 -49.67
CA ALA A 19 8.47 -11.47 -49.51
C ALA A 19 7.47 -10.87 -50.50
N GLY A 20 6.80 -9.78 -50.13
CA GLY A 20 5.91 -9.02 -51.00
C GLY A 20 5.78 -7.58 -50.52
N SER A 21 6.31 -6.63 -51.29
CA SER A 21 6.19 -5.19 -51.03
C SER A 21 4.95 -4.63 -51.74
N GLY A 22 4.11 -3.83 -51.07
CA GLY A 22 2.94 -3.23 -51.72
C GLY A 22 2.08 -2.30 -50.87
N ALA A 23 2.30 -0.99 -51.03
CA ALA A 23 1.34 0.13 -50.98
C ALA A 23 0.22 0.24 -49.90
N MET A 24 0.27 1.37 -49.16
CA MET A 24 -0.80 2.37 -48.93
C MET A 24 -2.23 1.92 -48.52
N ALA A 25 -2.67 2.29 -47.30
CA ALA A 25 -3.75 3.28 -47.08
C ALA A 25 -4.13 3.46 -45.59
N ALA A 26 -4.70 4.65 -45.31
CA ALA A 26 -5.10 5.24 -44.02
C ALA A 26 -5.93 4.40 -43.01
N SER A 27 -5.78 4.67 -41.71
CA SER A 27 -6.80 5.46 -40.97
C SER A 27 -6.41 5.80 -39.51
N THR A 28 -6.87 6.98 -39.10
CA THR A 28 -6.99 7.59 -37.76
C THR A 28 -7.02 6.65 -36.53
N GLY A 29 -6.27 6.99 -35.46
CA GLY A 29 -6.41 6.33 -34.16
C GLY A 29 -5.63 6.98 -33.00
N SER A 30 -6.34 7.73 -32.15
CA SER A 30 -5.89 8.38 -30.91
C SER A 30 -4.77 7.67 -30.12
N SER A 31 -3.61 8.33 -29.97
CA SER A 31 -2.54 7.96 -29.04
C SER A 31 -2.88 8.35 -27.59
N GLY A 32 -3.94 7.72 -27.05
CA GLY A 32 -4.58 8.14 -25.80
C GLY A 32 -5.05 7.02 -24.87
N MET A 33 -4.41 5.83 -24.87
CA MET A 33 -4.80 4.75 -23.94
C MET A 33 -3.68 3.72 -23.68
N LYS A 34 -2.76 4.02 -22.75
CA LYS A 34 -1.85 2.98 -22.18
C LYS A 34 -1.45 3.17 -20.70
N THR A 35 -1.85 4.28 -20.07
CA THR A 35 -1.49 4.60 -18.67
C THR A 35 -2.53 4.19 -17.62
N VAL A 36 -3.79 3.91 -17.99
CA VAL A 36 -4.83 3.50 -17.02
C VAL A 36 -4.81 2.02 -16.64
N ALA A 37 -4.28 1.16 -17.52
CA ALA A 37 -4.23 -0.29 -17.27
C ALA A 37 -3.21 -0.70 -16.19
N ALA A 38 -2.13 0.07 -16.02
CA ALA A 38 -1.10 -0.23 -15.01
C ALA A 38 -1.62 -0.07 -13.57
N ALA A 39 -2.42 0.96 -13.30
CA ALA A 39 -3.00 1.19 -11.98
C ALA A 39 -4.01 0.09 -11.58
N ALA A 40 -4.81 -0.39 -12.54
CA ALA A 40 -5.73 -1.50 -12.31
C ALA A 40 -5.01 -2.85 -12.14
N ALA A 41 -3.93 -3.09 -12.90
CA ALA A 41 -3.16 -4.34 -12.81
C ALA A 41 -2.45 -4.53 -11.46
N VAL A 42 -1.95 -3.46 -10.84
CA VAL A 42 -1.35 -3.51 -9.49
C VAL A 42 -2.36 -3.95 -8.43
N LYS A 43 -3.64 -3.59 -8.58
CA LYS A 43 -4.72 -3.97 -7.65
C LYS A 43 -5.09 -5.46 -7.70
N THR A 44 -4.64 -6.19 -8.73
CA THR A 44 -5.06 -7.58 -9.02
C THR A 44 -3.92 -8.59 -8.91
N ALA A 45 -2.65 -8.17 -8.97
CA ALA A 45 -1.49 -9.07 -9.00
C ALA A 45 -0.99 -9.55 -7.61
N ILE A 46 -1.40 -8.90 -6.52
CA ILE A 46 -1.03 -9.25 -5.15
C ILE A 46 -2.32 -9.33 -4.32
N GLY A 47 -2.61 -10.51 -3.77
CA GLY A 47 -3.79 -10.73 -2.94
C GLY A 47 -3.80 -9.83 -1.70
N ASN A 48 -4.99 -9.66 -1.09
CA ASN A 48 -5.28 -8.84 0.09
C ASN A 48 -4.03 -8.33 0.85
N PRO A 49 -3.69 -7.02 0.81
CA PRO A 49 -2.46 -6.49 1.43
C PRO A 49 -2.29 -6.82 2.92
N THR A 50 -3.39 -7.12 3.64
CA THR A 50 -3.35 -7.55 5.04
C THR A 50 -2.90 -9.01 5.23
N ALA A 51 -2.79 -9.80 4.15
CA ALA A 51 -2.49 -11.23 4.15
C ALA A 51 -1.08 -11.58 3.63
N ILE A 52 -0.16 -10.62 3.57
CA ILE A 52 1.22 -10.85 3.12
C ILE A 52 1.95 -11.74 4.13
N ASN A 53 2.24 -12.99 3.76
CA ASN A 53 2.97 -13.97 4.56
C ASN A 53 4.46 -14.10 4.16
N ASN A 54 4.76 -13.92 2.85
CA ASN A 54 6.10 -13.87 2.29
C ASN A 54 6.48 -12.44 1.89
N LEU A 55 7.41 -11.84 2.63
CA LEU A 55 7.82 -10.44 2.44
C LEU A 55 8.95 -10.30 1.43
N THR A 56 8.71 -9.54 0.35
CA THR A 56 9.63 -9.22 -0.74
C THR A 56 9.63 -7.70 -1.02
N ALA A 57 10.56 -7.23 -1.86
CA ALA A 57 10.57 -5.83 -2.32
C ALA A 57 9.33 -5.45 -3.15
N SER A 58 8.69 -6.41 -3.83
CA SER A 58 7.43 -6.17 -4.54
C SER A 58 6.20 -6.19 -3.63
N SER A 59 6.21 -6.93 -2.52
CA SER A 59 5.06 -7.01 -1.60
C SER A 59 5.00 -5.86 -0.58
N ILE A 60 6.14 -5.22 -0.27
CA ILE A 60 6.18 -4.14 0.74
C ILE A 60 5.46 -2.86 0.26
N ILE A 61 5.57 -2.51 -1.02
CA ILE A 61 4.95 -1.29 -1.56
C ILE A 61 3.41 -1.33 -1.43
N PRO A 62 2.69 -2.39 -1.86
CA PRO A 62 1.24 -2.52 -1.60
C PRO A 62 0.85 -2.47 -0.12
N LEU A 63 1.67 -3.02 0.78
CA LEU A 63 1.41 -2.95 2.23
C LEU A 63 1.49 -1.52 2.74
N VAL A 64 2.49 -0.75 2.30
CA VAL A 64 2.69 0.65 2.70
C VAL A 64 1.63 1.55 2.07
N VAL A 65 1.23 1.32 0.81
CA VAL A 65 0.10 2.02 0.19
C VAL A 65 -1.20 1.74 0.95
N TYR A 66 -1.48 0.49 1.32
CA TYR A 66 -2.64 0.16 2.16
C TYR A 66 -2.55 0.77 3.57
N ALA A 67 -1.36 0.83 4.15
CA ALA A 67 -1.12 1.50 5.43
C ALA A 67 -1.36 3.02 5.35
N ARG A 68 -1.08 3.63 4.19
CA ARG A 68 -1.42 5.03 3.87
C ARG A 68 -2.93 5.22 3.80
N GLU A 69 -3.66 4.33 3.11
CA GLU A 69 -5.14 4.37 3.09
C GLU A 69 -5.72 4.31 4.52
N VAL A 70 -5.16 3.44 5.39
CA VAL A 70 -5.54 3.36 6.80
C VAL A 70 -5.30 4.68 7.54
N PHE A 71 -4.10 5.28 7.38
CA PHE A 71 -3.74 6.57 7.99
C PHE A 71 -4.64 7.72 7.53
N PHE A 72 -4.86 7.90 6.22
CA PHE A 72 -5.70 8.98 5.72
C PHE A 72 -7.18 8.77 6.09
N TYR A 73 -7.64 7.52 6.18
CA TYR A 73 -8.98 7.23 6.67
C TYR A 73 -9.15 7.65 8.14
N THR A 74 -8.22 7.29 9.04
CA THR A 74 -8.32 7.70 10.45
C THR A 74 -8.15 9.21 10.62
N ASN A 75 -7.13 9.81 10.00
CA ASN A 75 -6.88 11.25 10.14
C ASN A 75 -7.99 12.14 9.56
N ARG A 76 -8.71 11.74 8.50
CA ARG A 76 -9.85 12.54 8.02
C ARG A 76 -11.12 12.42 8.88
N GLY A 77 -11.12 11.55 9.89
CA GLY A 77 -12.31 11.27 10.72
C GLY A 77 -13.12 10.06 10.26
N GLY A 78 -12.59 9.27 9.32
CA GLY A 78 -13.23 8.08 8.80
C GLY A 78 -14.20 8.35 7.66
N ASN A 79 -15.50 8.15 7.93
CA ASN A 79 -16.59 8.52 7.04
C ASN A 79 -17.04 9.97 7.32
N LEU A 80 -17.04 10.82 6.28
CA LEU A 80 -17.34 12.25 6.40
C LEU A 80 -18.84 12.58 6.47
N VAL A 81 -19.71 11.57 6.41
CA VAL A 81 -21.16 11.74 6.59
C VAL A 81 -21.43 12.16 8.04
N ASN A 82 -22.03 13.34 8.20
CA ASN A 82 -22.37 13.97 9.49
C ASN A 82 -21.16 14.23 10.39
N LEU A 83 -20.17 14.97 9.88
CA LEU A 83 -19.06 15.48 10.68
C LEU A 83 -19.57 16.34 11.85
N GLU A 84 -19.16 15.99 13.07
CA GLU A 84 -19.52 16.69 14.30
C GLU A 84 -18.24 17.25 14.94
N THR A 85 -18.23 18.55 15.23
CA THR A 85 -17.09 19.25 15.84
C THR A 85 -17.41 19.82 17.23
N PHE A 86 -16.37 20.09 18.02
CA PHE A 86 -16.47 20.77 19.31
C PHE A 86 -15.20 21.56 19.61
N GLN A 87 -15.31 22.60 20.44
CA GLN A 87 -14.17 23.39 20.90
C GLN A 87 -13.60 22.82 22.20
N TYR A 88 -12.28 22.64 22.26
CA TYR A 88 -11.56 22.24 23.47
C TYR A 88 -10.18 22.88 23.51
N ASN A 89 -9.82 23.50 24.64
CA ASN A 89 -8.55 24.21 24.85
C ASN A 89 -8.18 25.21 23.72
N GLY A 90 -9.18 25.87 23.13
CA GLY A 90 -8.97 26.85 22.04
C GLY A 90 -8.72 26.24 20.65
N GLN A 91 -8.84 24.92 20.50
CA GLN A 91 -8.76 24.22 19.22
C GLN A 91 -10.09 23.55 18.87
N GLU A 92 -10.41 23.49 17.57
CA GLU A 92 -11.54 22.71 17.09
C GLU A 92 -11.13 21.25 16.95
N TYR A 93 -11.93 20.37 17.54
CA TYR A 93 -11.84 18.93 17.41
C TYR A 93 -13.00 18.41 16.57
N ARG A 94 -12.77 17.35 15.80
CA ARG A 94 -13.80 16.55 15.11
C ARG A 94 -13.89 15.16 15.71
N TYR A 95 -15.10 14.66 15.93
CA TYR A 95 -15.31 13.26 16.31
C TYR A 95 -15.01 12.33 15.12
N LEU A 96 -14.58 11.10 15.41
CA LEU A 96 -14.44 10.05 14.38
C LEU A 96 -15.80 9.40 14.07
N SER A 97 -15.94 8.89 12.84
CA SER A 97 -17.14 8.17 12.39
C SER A 97 -17.39 6.89 13.17
N ALA A 98 -18.65 6.45 13.22
CA ALA A 98 -19.11 5.36 14.09
C ALA A 98 -18.38 4.00 13.91
N ASP A 99 -17.74 3.74 12.77
CA ASP A 99 -16.96 2.52 12.50
C ASP A 99 -15.55 2.53 13.11
N ILE A 100 -15.04 3.70 13.50
CA ILE A 100 -13.78 3.94 14.23
C ILE A 100 -14.00 4.81 15.49
N GLY A 101 -15.26 5.00 15.90
CA GLY A 101 -15.70 6.03 16.85
C GLY A 101 -15.31 5.78 18.31
N THR A 102 -14.91 4.56 18.66
CA THR A 102 -14.38 4.21 19.99
C THR A 102 -12.93 3.76 19.89
N LYS A 103 -12.18 3.84 21.00
CA LYS A 103 -10.77 3.42 21.06
C LYS A 103 -10.56 1.98 20.55
N GLN A 104 -11.44 1.06 20.92
CA GLN A 104 -11.39 -0.34 20.46
C GLN A 104 -11.58 -0.46 18.94
N GLN A 105 -12.54 0.27 18.37
CA GLN A 105 -12.80 0.25 16.93
C GLN A 105 -11.64 0.86 16.13
N LEU A 106 -11.13 2.02 16.57
CA LEU A 106 -9.94 2.65 15.99
C LEU A 106 -8.72 1.72 16.02
N LEU A 107 -8.42 1.11 17.17
CA LEU A 107 -7.33 0.13 17.30
C LEU A 107 -7.51 -1.07 16.36
N HIS A 108 -8.73 -1.60 16.26
CA HIS A 108 -9.04 -2.70 15.37
C HIS A 108 -8.84 -2.32 13.90
N TYR A 109 -9.24 -1.10 13.51
CA TYR A 109 -9.07 -0.58 12.16
C TYR A 109 -7.58 -0.40 11.79
N VAL A 110 -6.79 0.23 12.66
CA VAL A 110 -5.36 0.47 12.42
C VAL A 110 -4.56 -0.84 12.37
N LYS A 111 -4.90 -1.84 13.20
CA LYS A 111 -4.28 -3.18 13.20
C LYS A 111 -4.43 -3.98 11.90
N LYS A 112 -5.22 -3.51 10.92
CA LYS A 112 -5.27 -4.10 9.57
C LYS A 112 -3.90 -4.03 8.87
N ALA A 113 -3.17 -2.94 9.04
CA ALA A 113 -1.84 -2.72 8.44
C ALA A 113 -0.68 -2.70 9.46
N TYR A 114 -0.94 -2.30 10.70
CA TYR A 114 0.08 -2.05 11.72
C TYR A 114 0.11 -3.12 12.84
N THR A 115 1.21 -3.19 13.59
CA THR A 115 1.28 -4.02 14.80
C THR A 115 0.40 -3.45 15.91
N HIS A 116 0.10 -4.25 16.94
CA HIS A 116 -0.72 -3.79 18.06
C HIS A 116 -0.08 -2.59 18.78
N ASN A 117 1.22 -2.62 19.02
CA ASN A 117 1.92 -1.55 19.75
C ASN A 117 1.97 -0.25 18.93
N ALA A 118 2.22 -0.35 17.62
CA ALA A 118 2.14 0.80 16.71
C ALA A 118 0.74 1.42 16.68
N ALA A 119 -0.31 0.60 16.55
CA ALA A 119 -1.69 1.06 16.59
C ALA A 119 -2.08 1.67 17.95
N ALA A 120 -1.61 1.09 19.07
CA ALA A 120 -1.86 1.57 20.41
C ALA A 120 -1.21 2.93 20.69
N PHE A 121 0.05 3.10 20.28
CA PHE A 121 0.76 4.37 20.38
C PHE A 121 0.07 5.46 19.55
N TYR A 122 -0.23 5.18 18.27
CA TYR A 122 -0.94 6.10 17.38
C TYR A 122 -2.30 6.55 17.93
N ALA A 123 -3.12 5.60 18.40
CA ALA A 123 -4.43 5.90 18.98
C ALA A 123 -4.35 6.69 20.30
N GLN A 124 -3.19 6.69 20.96
CA GLN A 124 -2.93 7.44 22.20
C GLN A 124 -2.32 8.82 21.94
N THR A 125 -1.54 9.01 20.87
CA THR A 125 -0.83 10.27 20.60
C THR A 125 -1.57 11.19 19.63
N GLN A 126 -2.35 10.65 18.69
CA GLN A 126 -3.01 11.44 17.63
C GLN A 126 -4.50 11.69 17.90
N PHE A 127 -5.08 11.04 18.90
CA PHE A 127 -6.52 11.10 19.18
C PHE A 127 -6.80 11.35 20.66
N TYR A 128 -7.90 12.04 20.90
CA TYR A 128 -8.45 12.36 22.20
C TYR A 128 -9.74 11.57 22.43
N GLU A 129 -10.01 11.15 23.68
CA GLU A 129 -11.24 10.44 24.02
C GLU A 129 -12.16 11.38 24.82
N GLN A 130 -13.28 11.75 24.21
CA GLN A 130 -14.28 12.66 24.78
C GLN A 130 -15.60 11.89 24.94
N ASN A 131 -16.05 11.70 26.17
CA ASN A 131 -17.29 10.96 26.51
C ASN A 131 -17.36 9.56 25.86
N GLY A 132 -16.24 8.83 25.81
CA GLY A 132 -16.13 7.50 25.20
C GLY A 132 -16.07 7.50 23.66
N ARG A 133 -16.13 8.67 23.01
CA ARG A 133 -15.95 8.85 21.57
C ARG A 133 -14.53 9.33 21.29
N MET A 134 -13.88 8.75 20.28
CA MET A 134 -12.63 9.25 19.76
C MET A 134 -12.86 10.54 18.96
N ALA A 135 -11.94 11.47 19.12
CA ALA A 135 -11.87 12.73 18.41
C ALA A 135 -10.41 13.06 18.08
N GLN A 136 -10.19 14.06 17.24
CA GLN A 136 -8.89 14.56 16.82
C GLN A 136 -9.01 16.05 16.48
N ILE A 137 -7.89 16.76 16.41
CA ILE A 137 -7.87 18.15 15.94
C ILE A 137 -8.41 18.21 14.50
N ASN A 138 -9.24 19.22 14.20
CA ASN A 138 -9.78 19.45 12.87
C ASN A 138 -8.71 20.09 11.95
N ALA A 139 -7.73 19.30 11.51
CA ALA A 139 -6.62 19.72 10.66
C ALA A 139 -6.38 18.76 9.50
N ASP A 140 -5.73 19.24 8.44
CA ASP A 140 -5.23 18.38 7.36
C ASP A 140 -3.84 17.85 7.72
N LEU A 141 -3.61 16.55 7.47
CA LEU A 141 -2.41 15.83 7.86
C LEU A 141 -1.94 14.91 6.73
N GLY A 142 -0.63 14.64 6.74
CA GLY A 142 0.03 13.71 5.83
C GLY A 142 0.84 14.37 4.71
N ASN A 143 1.82 13.65 4.19
CA ASN A 143 2.73 14.12 3.14
C ASN A 143 2.24 13.84 1.70
N LEU A 144 2.85 14.58 0.77
CA LEU A 144 2.59 14.51 -0.67
C LEU A 144 3.33 13.37 -1.40
N LEU A 145 4.11 12.54 -0.69
CA LEU A 145 4.97 11.53 -1.31
C LEU A 145 4.16 10.48 -2.10
N LEU A 146 4.69 10.03 -3.23
CA LEU A 146 4.05 9.05 -4.09
C LEU A 146 4.51 7.62 -3.76
N PHE A 147 4.03 7.10 -2.64
CA PHE A 147 4.34 5.75 -2.15
C PHE A 147 4.01 4.64 -3.16
N GLU A 148 3.03 4.84 -4.05
CA GLU A 148 2.71 3.91 -5.13
C GLU A 148 3.75 3.86 -6.26
N LYS A 149 4.67 4.84 -6.29
CA LYS A 149 5.83 4.91 -7.20
C LYS A 149 7.16 4.67 -6.47
N ALA A 150 7.13 4.28 -5.20
CA ALA A 150 8.33 4.02 -4.43
C ALA A 150 9.13 2.84 -5.01
N THR A 151 10.44 2.86 -4.83
CA THR A 151 11.30 1.67 -4.98
C THR A 151 11.73 1.18 -3.61
N ALA A 152 11.95 -0.12 -3.44
CA ALA A 152 12.20 -0.74 -2.13
C ALA A 152 13.49 -1.55 -2.11
N ARG A 153 14.36 -1.26 -1.13
CA ARG A 153 15.57 -2.04 -0.81
C ARG A 153 15.39 -2.72 0.54
N MET A 154 15.53 -4.05 0.60
CA MET A 154 15.56 -4.77 1.87
C MET A 154 16.89 -4.49 2.57
N VAL A 155 16.85 -3.97 3.80
CA VAL A 155 18.03 -3.68 4.62
C VAL A 155 18.35 -4.88 5.51
N SER A 156 17.33 -5.49 6.12
CA SER A 156 17.48 -6.72 6.90
C SER A 156 16.16 -7.51 6.94
N LYS A 157 16.26 -8.82 7.16
CA LYS A 157 15.11 -9.72 7.34
C LYS A 157 15.53 -10.95 8.14
N ASN A 158 14.69 -11.33 9.11
CA ASN A 158 14.74 -12.63 9.77
C ASN A 158 13.32 -13.25 9.77
N ALA A 159 13.08 -14.28 10.59
CA ALA A 159 11.80 -14.99 10.62
C ALA A 159 10.61 -14.15 11.12
N THR A 160 10.86 -13.14 11.98
CA THR A 160 9.82 -12.38 12.70
C THR A 160 9.92 -10.86 12.52
N ALA A 161 11.03 -10.33 12.02
CA ALA A 161 11.25 -8.90 11.80
C ALA A 161 11.94 -8.62 10.45
N ALA A 162 11.68 -7.46 9.87
CA ALA A 162 12.35 -6.98 8.67
C ALA A 162 12.43 -5.45 8.64
N VAL A 163 13.41 -4.92 7.90
CA VAL A 163 13.59 -3.49 7.67
C VAL A 163 13.80 -3.26 6.17
N PHE A 164 13.08 -2.29 5.63
CA PHE A 164 13.21 -1.81 4.26
C PHE A 164 13.57 -0.33 4.27
N GLU A 165 14.33 0.10 3.25
CA GLU A 165 14.44 1.50 2.86
C GLU A 165 13.64 1.67 1.56
N LEU A 166 12.73 2.64 1.55
CA LEU A 166 11.99 3.07 0.38
C LEU A 166 12.60 4.37 -0.15
N THR A 167 12.75 4.48 -1.47
CA THR A 167 12.99 5.77 -2.14
C THR A 167 11.68 6.20 -2.77
N VAL A 168 11.10 7.31 -2.29
CA VAL A 168 9.74 7.75 -2.61
C VAL A 168 9.77 9.12 -3.31
N PRO A 169 9.27 9.24 -4.55
CA PRO A 169 9.32 10.51 -5.28
C PRO A 169 8.20 11.47 -4.87
N TYR A 170 8.45 12.77 -5.04
CA TYR A 170 7.40 13.79 -4.98
C TYR A 170 6.60 13.86 -6.29
N PRO A 171 5.36 14.40 -6.27
CA PRO A 171 4.58 14.65 -7.47
C PRO A 171 5.35 15.53 -8.46
N ASN A 172 5.30 15.17 -9.75
CA ASN A 172 5.97 15.89 -10.85
C ASN A 172 7.49 16.10 -10.67
N ASN A 173 8.16 15.33 -9.80
CA ASN A 173 9.57 15.50 -9.44
C ASN A 173 9.90 16.93 -8.97
N THR A 174 9.00 17.59 -8.24
CA THR A 174 9.21 18.95 -7.71
C THR A 174 10.37 19.05 -6.71
N GLN A 175 10.78 17.93 -6.12
CA GLN A 175 11.89 17.79 -5.17
C GLN A 175 12.58 16.44 -5.39
N GLU A 176 13.77 16.27 -4.81
CA GLU A 176 14.46 14.98 -4.78
C GLU A 176 13.64 13.91 -4.03
N ALA A 177 13.84 12.64 -4.39
CA ALA A 177 13.09 11.53 -3.78
C ALA A 177 13.55 11.26 -2.33
N GLU A 178 12.58 11.13 -1.43
CA GLU A 178 12.82 10.96 0.01
C GLU A 178 13.15 9.50 0.36
N ARG A 179 14.03 9.28 1.34
CA ARG A 179 14.39 7.95 1.85
C ARG A 179 13.65 7.62 3.14
N VAL A 180 12.64 6.76 3.05
CA VAL A 180 11.77 6.38 4.17
C VAL A 180 12.16 4.97 4.67
N THR A 181 12.52 4.84 5.95
CA THR A 181 12.78 3.53 6.56
C THR A 181 11.46 2.92 7.05
N VAL A 182 11.15 1.69 6.66
CA VAL A 182 9.97 0.95 7.11
C VAL A 182 10.38 -0.27 7.93
N LYS A 183 9.93 -0.32 9.20
CA LYS A 183 10.15 -1.46 10.11
C LYS A 183 8.92 -2.36 10.11
N LEU A 184 9.11 -3.67 10.08
CA LEU A 184 8.04 -4.66 10.06
C LEU A 184 8.25 -5.79 11.07
N LYS A 185 7.12 -6.30 11.57
CA LYS A 185 7.04 -7.56 12.33
C LYS A 185 6.06 -8.54 11.70
N LYS A 186 6.30 -9.82 11.94
CA LYS A 186 5.37 -10.90 11.61
C LYS A 186 4.44 -11.17 12.80
N VAL A 187 3.14 -10.99 12.59
CA VAL A 187 2.07 -11.16 13.58
C VAL A 187 1.07 -12.16 13.02
N ASN A 188 0.81 -13.26 13.74
CA ASN A 188 -0.13 -14.33 13.35
C ASN A 188 0.09 -14.84 11.90
N GLY A 189 1.36 -14.98 11.49
CA GLY A 189 1.74 -15.45 10.16
C GLY A 189 1.86 -14.36 9.09
N TYR A 190 1.38 -13.14 9.35
CA TYR A 190 1.33 -12.03 8.37
C TYR A 190 2.26 -10.87 8.75
N TRP A 191 2.79 -10.17 7.77
CA TRP A 191 3.63 -8.99 8.00
C TRP A 191 2.78 -7.75 8.28
N ARG A 192 3.24 -6.94 9.24
CA ARG A 192 2.63 -5.69 9.69
C ARG A 192 3.71 -4.64 9.91
N ILE A 193 3.35 -3.38 9.70
CA ILE A 193 4.24 -2.24 9.97
C ILE A 193 4.38 -2.05 11.48
N ASP A 194 5.63 -2.04 11.98
CA ASP A 194 5.99 -1.97 13.40
C ASP A 194 6.56 -0.59 13.77
N MET A 195 5.81 0.45 13.38
CA MET A 195 6.09 1.87 13.62
C MET A 195 4.77 2.64 13.51
N SER A 196 4.69 3.79 14.17
CA SER A 196 3.46 4.58 14.22
C SER A 196 3.13 5.17 12.83
N PRO A 197 1.85 5.18 12.39
CA PRO A 197 1.43 5.73 11.11
C PRO A 197 1.92 7.17 10.83
N ASP A 198 1.90 8.04 11.84
CA ASP A 198 2.41 9.43 11.81
C ASP A 198 3.93 9.57 11.61
N THR A 199 4.69 8.48 11.70
CA THR A 199 6.13 8.48 11.38
C THR A 199 6.43 8.14 9.92
N LEU A 200 5.39 7.85 9.12
CA LEU A 200 5.47 7.48 7.70
C LEU A 200 4.77 8.48 6.77
N PHE A 201 3.71 9.11 7.27
CA PHE A 201 2.76 9.89 6.48
C PHE A 201 2.58 11.29 7.05
#